data_AF-A0A818V3V1-F1
#
_entry.id   AF-A0A818V3V1-F1
#
_cell.length_a   1.000
_cell.length_b   1.000
_cell.length_c   1.000
_cell.angle_alpha   90.00
_cell.angle_beta   90.00
_cell.angle_gamma   90.00
#
_symmetry.space_group_name_H-M   'P 1'
#
loop_
_entity.id
_entity.type
_entity.pdbx_description
1 polymer ?
#
loop_
_entity_poly.entity_id
_entity_poly.type
_entity_poly.pdbx_seq_one_letter_code
_entity_poly.pdbx_strand_id
1 'polypeptide(L)'
;MALCLANSLIARRDFIPYDQLVRYKWWHKFGYMSSTGHCFDIGAATSQSLREFEKRQKLFATQSNIPIRYMDCLSNYELLNQFNVYCSEDEVAGNGALMRLAPVPLFFYRTPDRAVEYSGCSGQITHGDKKAYDACRYYGALIVAALRGYTKEQLLDDDFYVKHKKWFNDKELHPDIESISKGSYKKNGYQAGIRGKGYIVKALEAALWAFWSDNNSFAKGVLAAVNLGDDTDTTAAIYGQLAGAYYGYQELPERWLKHVYAKKFMETLSKWIAYEGECWQKRYESSISPLLTSNI
;
A
#
# COMPACT_ATOMS: atom_id res chain seq x y z
N MET A 1 -0.27 1.31 10.77
CA MET A 1 0.65 0.65 9.80
C MET A 1 1.09 1.53 8.62
N ALA A 2 0.21 2.29 7.95
CA ALA A 2 0.63 3.16 6.83
C ALA A 2 1.77 4.13 7.21
N LEU A 3 1.73 4.71 8.42
CA LEU A 3 2.82 5.55 8.93
C LEU A 3 4.14 4.80 9.09
N CYS A 4 4.09 3.53 9.53
CA CYS A 4 5.27 2.67 9.63
C CYS A 4 5.88 2.43 8.24
N LEU A 5 5.05 2.18 7.23
CA LEU A 5 5.49 2.00 5.84
C LEU A 5 6.10 3.28 5.27
N ALA A 6 5.44 4.43 5.45
CA ALA A 6 5.95 5.75 5.06
C ALA A 6 7.33 6.01 5.66
N ASN A 7 7.48 5.71 6.95
CA ASN A 7 8.72 5.95 7.64
C ASN A 7 9.84 4.96 7.27
N SER A 8 9.49 3.72 6.89
CA SER A 8 10.45 2.78 6.26
C SER A 8 11.01 3.36 4.98
N LEU A 9 10.14 3.79 4.07
CA LEU A 9 10.53 4.38 2.79
C LEU A 9 11.42 5.61 2.97
N ILE A 10 11.05 6.52 3.88
CA ILE A 10 11.84 7.73 4.16
C ILE A 10 13.20 7.38 4.77
N ALA A 11 13.23 6.55 5.82
CA ALA A 11 14.47 6.29 6.56
C ALA A 11 15.45 5.43 5.75
N ARG A 12 14.94 4.50 4.95
CA ARG A 12 15.75 3.65 4.06
C ARG A 12 16.05 4.31 2.73
N ARG A 13 15.32 5.38 2.39
CA ARG A 13 15.35 6.06 1.08
C ARG A 13 15.17 5.09 -0.08
N ASP A 14 14.45 4.00 0.16
CA ASP A 14 14.23 2.88 -0.77
C ASP A 14 13.15 1.94 -0.21
N PHE A 15 12.67 1.00 -1.00
CA PHE A 15 11.76 -0.04 -0.56
C PHE A 15 12.53 -1.25 0.00
N ILE A 16 12.63 -1.32 1.33
CA ILE A 16 13.27 -2.44 2.04
C ILE A 16 12.20 -3.21 2.84
N PRO A 17 11.67 -4.34 2.32
CA PRO A 17 10.59 -5.09 2.97
C PRO A 17 10.91 -5.55 4.39
N TYR A 18 12.18 -5.85 4.66
CA TYR A 18 12.65 -6.20 6.01
C TYR A 18 12.40 -5.07 7.02
N ASP A 19 12.78 -3.83 6.67
CA ASP A 19 12.59 -2.66 7.54
C ASP A 19 11.10 -2.32 7.71
N GLN A 20 10.28 -2.57 6.69
CA GLN A 20 8.83 -2.51 6.82
C GLN A 20 8.31 -3.48 7.90
N LEU A 21 8.76 -4.74 7.90
CA LEU A 21 8.39 -5.72 8.94
C LEU A 21 8.92 -5.33 10.32
N VAL A 22 10.14 -4.78 10.41
CA VAL A 22 10.70 -4.25 11.65
C VAL A 22 9.78 -3.16 12.24
N ARG A 23 9.35 -2.19 11.45
CA ARG A 23 8.48 -1.11 11.94
C ARG A 23 7.07 -1.60 12.28
N TYR A 24 6.53 -2.57 11.54
CA TYR A 24 5.27 -3.22 11.91
C TYR A 24 5.40 -4.00 13.22
N LYS A 25 6.53 -4.68 13.45
CA LYS A 25 6.84 -5.31 14.74
C LYS A 25 6.92 -4.28 15.86
N TRP A 26 7.57 -3.13 15.65
CA TRP A 26 7.61 -2.06 16.66
C TRP A 26 6.22 -1.52 16.98
N TRP A 27 5.35 -1.36 15.98
CA TRP A 27 3.95 -0.99 16.20
C TRP A 27 3.25 -2.05 17.04
N HIS A 28 3.34 -3.32 16.64
CA HIS A 28 2.70 -4.45 17.31
C HIS A 28 3.14 -4.59 18.78
N LYS A 29 4.42 -4.42 19.08
CA LYS A 29 4.96 -4.61 20.44
C LYS A 29 4.88 -3.39 21.34
N PHE A 30 5.11 -2.21 20.77
CA PHE A 30 5.41 -1.00 21.54
C PHE A 30 4.48 0.17 21.19
N GLY A 31 3.48 -0.04 20.33
CA GLY A 31 2.59 1.03 19.90
C GLY A 31 3.27 2.09 19.03
N TYR A 32 4.42 1.77 18.41
CA TYR A 32 5.11 2.69 17.50
C TYR A 32 4.15 3.24 16.44
N MET A 33 4.02 4.57 16.37
CA MET A 33 3.08 5.28 15.47
C MET A 33 1.60 4.96 15.66
N SER A 34 1.21 4.47 16.84
CA SER A 34 -0.20 4.32 17.22
C SER A 34 -0.81 5.65 17.67
N SER A 35 -2.11 5.82 17.44
CA SER A 35 -2.88 6.96 17.96
C SER A 35 -3.18 6.85 19.46
N THR A 36 -3.07 5.65 20.05
CA THR A 36 -3.36 5.40 21.47
C THR A 36 -2.11 5.12 22.31
N GLY A 37 -0.92 5.16 21.69
CA GLY A 37 0.35 4.80 22.32
C GLY A 37 0.58 3.29 22.52
N HIS A 38 -0.37 2.43 22.15
CA HIS A 38 -0.25 0.96 22.17
C HIS A 38 -0.82 0.35 20.90
N CYS A 39 -0.47 -0.89 20.57
CA CYS A 39 -1.09 -1.59 19.45
C CYS A 39 -2.54 -1.93 19.80
N PHE A 40 -3.46 -1.56 18.92
CA PHE A 40 -4.86 -2.00 18.94
C PHE A 40 -5.28 -2.37 17.52
N ASP A 41 -6.33 -3.18 17.40
CA ASP A 41 -6.96 -3.53 16.12
C ASP A 41 -6.00 -4.19 15.09
N ILE A 42 -5.14 -5.09 15.58
CA ILE A 42 -4.30 -5.89 14.70
C ILE A 42 -5.06 -7.14 14.21
N GLY A 43 -5.22 -7.26 12.90
CA GLY A 43 -5.80 -8.45 12.29
C GLY A 43 -4.94 -9.71 12.46
N ALA A 44 -5.59 -10.88 12.51
CA ALA A 44 -4.95 -12.19 12.73
C ALA A 44 -3.80 -12.47 11.74
N ALA A 45 -4.03 -12.24 10.44
CA ALA A 45 -3.06 -12.40 9.36
C ALA A 45 -1.75 -11.63 9.61
N THR A 46 -1.89 -10.34 9.98
CA THR A 46 -0.73 -9.49 10.28
C THR A 46 -0.03 -9.96 11.56
N SER A 47 -0.79 -10.26 12.61
CA SER A 47 -0.21 -10.75 13.87
C SER A 47 0.56 -12.06 13.71
N GLN A 48 0.05 -13.00 12.90
CA GLN A 48 0.72 -14.27 12.58
C GLN A 48 2.00 -14.03 11.77
N SER A 49 1.92 -13.20 10.72
CA SER A 49 3.09 -12.86 9.89
C SER A 49 4.21 -12.19 10.70
N LEU A 50 3.86 -11.31 11.64
CA LEU A 50 4.86 -10.67 12.51
C LEU A 50 5.48 -11.65 13.52
N ARG A 51 4.70 -12.61 14.04
CA ARG A 51 5.24 -13.68 14.90
C ARG A 51 6.21 -14.58 14.13
N GLU A 52 5.88 -14.93 12.89
CA GLU A 52 6.78 -15.71 12.03
C GLU A 52 8.03 -14.90 11.67
N PHE A 53 7.90 -13.61 11.36
CA PHE A 53 9.04 -12.71 11.14
C PHE A 53 10.01 -12.69 12.33
N GLU A 54 9.48 -12.56 13.56
CA GLU A 54 10.31 -12.58 14.77
C GLU A 54 11.02 -13.91 14.99
N LYS A 55 10.33 -15.03 14.73
CA LYS A 55 10.93 -16.37 14.80
C LYS A 55 12.08 -16.50 13.79
N ARG A 56 11.87 -16.06 12.54
CA ARG A 56 12.90 -16.04 11.50
C ARG A 56 14.05 -15.10 11.84
N GLN A 57 13.80 -13.92 12.40
CA GLN A 57 14.85 -13.01 12.88
C GLN A 57 15.74 -13.68 13.91
N LYS A 58 15.18 -14.41 14.88
CA LYS A 58 15.98 -15.13 15.90
C LYS A 58 16.83 -16.24 15.27
N LEU A 59 16.26 -17.02 14.35
CA LEU A 59 16.99 -18.09 13.67
C LEU A 59 18.15 -17.53 12.83
N PHE A 60 17.85 -16.50 12.02
CA PHE A 60 18.84 -15.86 11.16
C PHE A 60 19.95 -15.19 11.97
N ALA A 61 19.62 -14.54 13.09
CA ALA A 61 20.60 -13.97 14.02
C ALA A 61 21.63 -15.02 14.49
N THR A 62 21.16 -16.19 14.90
CA THR A 62 22.02 -17.31 15.31
C THR A 62 22.87 -17.82 14.15
N GLN A 63 22.27 -18.04 12.98
CA GLN A 63 22.96 -18.57 11.79
C GLN A 63 24.04 -17.64 11.25
N SER A 64 23.78 -16.33 11.27
CA SER A 64 24.71 -15.30 10.79
C SER A 64 25.66 -14.78 11.87
N ASN A 65 25.61 -15.33 13.09
CA ASN A 65 26.38 -14.87 14.25
C ASN A 65 26.21 -13.35 14.54
N ILE A 66 24.98 -12.86 14.42
CA ILE A 66 24.60 -11.46 14.67
C ILE A 66 23.81 -11.39 15.98
N PRO A 67 24.22 -10.58 16.97
CA PRO A 67 23.42 -10.40 18.18
C PRO A 67 22.01 -9.91 17.87
N ILE A 68 20.98 -10.56 18.44
CA ILE A 68 19.56 -10.29 18.15
C ILE A 68 19.16 -8.80 18.28
N ARG A 69 19.80 -8.05 19.19
CA ARG A 69 19.57 -6.61 19.39
C ARG A 69 19.91 -5.75 18.17
N TYR A 70 20.74 -6.24 17.24
CA TYR A 70 21.13 -5.53 16.02
C TYR A 70 20.26 -5.89 14.82
N MET A 71 19.41 -6.92 14.91
CA MET A 71 18.61 -7.38 13.78
C MET A 71 17.67 -6.30 13.25
N ASP A 72 17.09 -5.47 14.12
CA ASP A 72 16.20 -4.39 13.70
C ASP A 72 16.92 -3.22 13.00
N CYS A 73 18.25 -3.17 13.10
CA CYS A 73 19.08 -2.16 12.45
C CYS A 73 19.85 -2.72 11.25
N LEU A 74 19.54 -3.95 10.81
CA LEU A 74 20.25 -4.61 9.72
C LEU A 74 20.14 -3.79 8.43
N SER A 75 21.29 -3.38 7.90
CA SER A 75 21.37 -2.54 6.69
C SER A 75 22.27 -3.12 5.59
N ASN A 76 22.98 -4.21 5.87
CA ASN A 76 23.83 -4.89 4.90
C ASN A 76 22.94 -5.60 3.85
N TYR A 77 23.11 -5.23 2.58
CA TYR A 77 22.26 -5.72 1.49
C TYR A 77 22.39 -7.22 1.23
N GLU A 78 23.58 -7.81 1.36
CA GLU A 78 23.78 -9.24 1.16
C GLU A 78 23.01 -10.05 2.20
N LEU A 79 23.08 -9.64 3.47
CA LEU A 79 22.35 -10.26 4.56
C LEU A 79 20.83 -10.05 4.43
N LEU A 80 20.40 -8.85 4.04
CA LEU A 80 18.98 -8.57 3.78
C LEU A 80 18.42 -9.45 2.67
N ASN A 81 19.18 -9.69 1.60
CA ASN A 81 18.77 -10.54 0.48
C ASN A 81 18.69 -12.04 0.85
N GLN A 82 19.41 -12.48 1.87
CA GLN A 82 19.33 -13.85 2.38
C GLN A 82 18.11 -14.06 3.30
N PHE A 83 17.53 -12.99 3.84
CA PHE A 83 16.39 -13.09 4.75
C PHE A 83 15.07 -13.24 3.99
N ASN A 84 14.35 -14.34 4.21
CA ASN A 84 13.02 -14.52 3.62
C ASN A 84 11.96 -13.67 4.35
N VAL A 85 11.62 -12.54 3.75
CA VAL A 85 10.61 -11.57 4.23
C VAL A 85 9.16 -12.01 4.03
N TYR A 86 8.88 -13.03 3.21
CA TYR A 86 7.52 -13.52 2.97
C TYR A 86 7.07 -14.40 4.13
N CYS A 87 6.57 -13.76 5.20
CA CYS A 87 6.25 -14.39 6.47
C CYS A 87 4.77 -14.80 6.60
N SER A 88 3.96 -14.50 5.59
CA SER A 88 2.55 -14.93 5.51
C SER A 88 2.43 -16.27 4.80
N GLU A 89 1.38 -17.01 5.13
CA GLU A 89 0.92 -18.17 4.35
C GLU A 89 0.26 -17.72 3.03
N ASP A 90 0.29 -18.61 2.03
CA ASP A 90 -0.08 -18.34 0.64
C ASP A 90 -1.59 -18.13 0.39
N GLU A 91 -2.47 -18.48 1.33
CA GLU A 91 -3.94 -18.35 1.17
C GLU A 91 -4.53 -17.17 1.96
N VAL A 92 -3.67 -16.35 2.55
CA VAL A 92 -4.09 -15.24 3.42
C VAL A 92 -4.50 -14.02 2.58
N ALA A 93 -5.79 -13.93 2.26
CA ALA A 93 -6.38 -12.89 1.40
C ALA A 93 -7.14 -11.77 2.18
N GLY A 94 -6.67 -11.41 3.36
CA GLY A 94 -7.22 -10.30 4.15
C GLY A 94 -6.98 -8.92 3.53
N ASN A 95 -7.84 -7.95 3.81
CA ASN A 95 -7.80 -6.58 3.25
C ASN A 95 -6.72 -5.67 3.87
N GLY A 96 -6.05 -6.10 4.95
CA GLY A 96 -5.09 -5.29 5.71
C GLY A 96 -3.83 -4.86 4.94
N ALA A 97 -3.59 -5.42 3.75
CA ALA A 97 -2.58 -4.96 2.82
C ALA A 97 -3.00 -3.66 2.09
N LEU A 98 -4.26 -3.53 1.68
CA LEU A 98 -4.78 -2.36 0.96
C LEU A 98 -4.95 -1.14 1.87
N MET A 99 -5.40 -1.33 3.11
CA MET A 99 -5.69 -0.23 4.04
C MET A 99 -4.47 0.65 4.40
N ARG A 100 -3.26 0.20 4.04
CA ARG A 100 -1.99 0.85 4.38
C ARG A 100 -1.12 1.21 3.18
N LEU A 101 -1.61 1.01 1.96
CA LEU A 101 -0.77 0.90 0.75
C LEU A 101 -0.13 2.21 0.31
N ALA A 102 -0.86 3.32 0.42
CA ALA A 102 -0.57 4.62 -0.21
C ALA A 102 0.89 5.13 -0.14
N PRO A 103 1.65 4.95 0.95
CA PRO A 103 3.03 5.45 0.98
C PRO A 103 3.91 4.91 -0.16
N VAL A 104 3.70 3.67 -0.61
CA VAL A 104 4.48 3.09 -1.72
C VAL A 104 4.22 3.81 -3.04
N PRO A 105 2.99 3.85 -3.59
CA PRO A 105 2.74 4.56 -4.83
C PRO A 105 3.02 6.07 -4.71
N LEU A 106 2.85 6.69 -3.54
CA LEU A 106 3.24 8.09 -3.32
C LEU A 106 4.76 8.32 -3.46
N PHE A 107 5.58 7.39 -2.98
CA PHE A 107 7.04 7.49 -3.06
C PHE A 107 7.55 7.24 -4.49
N PHE A 108 6.98 6.26 -5.20
CA PHE A 108 7.49 5.76 -6.48
C PHE A 108 6.69 6.22 -7.71
N TYR A 109 5.71 7.13 -7.61
CA TYR A 109 4.79 7.46 -8.73
C TYR A 109 5.46 7.92 -10.03
N ARG A 110 6.70 8.39 -9.96
CA ARG A 110 7.50 8.81 -11.12
C ARG A 110 8.11 7.62 -11.88
N THR A 111 8.08 6.42 -11.31
CA THR A 111 8.55 5.15 -11.88
C THR A 111 7.45 4.09 -11.71
N PRO A 112 6.40 4.10 -12.56
CA PRO A 112 5.17 3.34 -12.34
C PRO A 112 5.34 1.82 -12.20
N ASP A 113 6.25 1.21 -12.96
CA ASP A 113 6.55 -0.23 -12.88
C ASP A 113 7.05 -0.64 -11.48
N ARG A 114 7.90 0.19 -10.87
CA ARG A 114 8.39 -0.01 -9.50
C ARG A 114 7.30 0.26 -8.47
N ALA A 115 6.53 1.33 -8.63
CA ALA A 115 5.43 1.65 -7.75
C ALA A 115 4.40 0.51 -7.68
N VAL A 116 4.04 -0.05 -8.84
CA VAL A 116 3.08 -1.16 -8.93
C VAL A 116 3.67 -2.43 -8.32
N GLU A 117 4.88 -2.85 -8.72
CA GLU A 117 5.51 -4.06 -8.18
C GLU A 117 5.69 -3.98 -6.66
N TYR A 118 6.24 -2.87 -6.14
CA TYR A 118 6.45 -2.68 -4.71
C TYR A 118 5.15 -2.58 -3.92
N SER A 119 4.06 -2.11 -4.55
CA SER A 119 2.72 -2.14 -3.94
C SER A 119 2.30 -3.59 -3.66
N GLY A 120 2.50 -4.49 -4.63
CA GLY A 120 2.29 -5.93 -4.46
C GLY A 120 3.17 -6.53 -3.37
N CYS A 121 4.49 -6.33 -3.46
CA CYS A 121 5.45 -6.88 -2.49
C CYS A 121 5.16 -6.41 -1.05
N SER A 122 4.80 -5.14 -0.87
CA SER A 122 4.48 -4.56 0.44
C SER A 122 3.25 -5.22 1.10
N GLY A 123 2.28 -5.66 0.31
CA GLY A 123 1.15 -6.46 0.79
C GLY A 123 1.58 -7.89 1.15
N GLN A 124 2.29 -8.52 0.22
CA GLN A 124 2.63 -9.95 0.23
C GLN A 124 3.38 -10.41 1.48
N ILE A 125 4.23 -9.56 2.05
CA ILE A 125 4.99 -9.89 3.28
C ILE A 125 4.12 -10.16 4.51
N THR A 126 2.82 -9.82 4.47
CA THR A 126 1.85 -10.10 5.55
C THR A 126 0.54 -10.75 5.09
N HIS A 127 0.33 -10.85 3.79
CA HIS A 127 -0.87 -11.38 3.15
C HIS A 127 -0.42 -12.10 1.87
N GLY A 128 -0.08 -13.37 2.00
CA GLY A 128 0.65 -14.14 0.99
C GLY A 128 -0.16 -14.50 -0.25
N ASP A 129 -1.49 -14.34 -0.21
CA ASP A 129 -2.36 -14.68 -1.33
C ASP A 129 -2.10 -13.82 -2.56
N LYS A 130 -2.04 -14.47 -3.73
CA LYS A 130 -1.89 -13.82 -5.03
C LYS A 130 -2.93 -12.73 -5.27
N LYS A 131 -4.17 -12.90 -4.77
CA LYS A 131 -5.23 -11.89 -4.80
C LYS A 131 -4.83 -10.64 -4.03
N ALA A 132 -4.18 -10.79 -2.88
CA ALA A 132 -3.71 -9.65 -2.09
C ALA A 132 -2.56 -8.91 -2.79
N TYR A 133 -1.61 -9.66 -3.35
CA TYR A 133 -0.51 -9.11 -4.16
C TYR A 133 -1.05 -8.33 -5.37
N ASP A 134 -1.93 -8.93 -6.18
CA ASP A 134 -2.46 -8.31 -7.40
C ASP A 134 -3.45 -7.17 -7.10
N ALA A 135 -4.23 -7.26 -6.01
CA ALA A 135 -5.08 -6.16 -5.55
C ALA A 135 -4.24 -4.93 -5.21
N CYS A 136 -3.12 -5.10 -4.49
CA CYS A 136 -2.23 -3.99 -4.16
C CYS A 136 -1.53 -3.44 -5.41
N ARG A 137 -1.14 -4.28 -6.37
CA ARG A 137 -0.59 -3.83 -7.65
C ARG A 137 -1.56 -2.96 -8.43
N TYR A 138 -2.79 -3.46 -8.63
CA TYR A 138 -3.81 -2.74 -9.37
C TYR A 138 -4.19 -1.43 -8.66
N TYR A 139 -4.41 -1.48 -7.35
CA TYR A 139 -4.75 -0.30 -6.57
C TYR A 139 -3.61 0.73 -6.52
N GLY A 140 -2.35 0.27 -6.42
CA GLY A 140 -1.17 1.11 -6.55
C GLY A 140 -1.09 1.81 -7.91
N ALA A 141 -1.40 1.12 -9.01
CA ALA A 141 -1.43 1.70 -10.35
C ALA A 141 -2.48 2.83 -10.47
N LEU A 142 -3.65 2.67 -9.87
CA LEU A 142 -4.69 3.71 -9.85
C LEU A 142 -4.22 4.96 -9.09
N ILE A 143 -3.56 4.78 -7.93
CA ILE A 143 -2.99 5.91 -7.18
C ILE A 143 -1.89 6.61 -7.99
N VAL A 144 -1.02 5.85 -8.65
CA VAL A 144 0.03 6.42 -9.53
C VAL A 144 -0.59 7.22 -10.68
N ALA A 145 -1.61 6.69 -11.35
CA ALA A 145 -2.29 7.39 -12.44
C ALA A 145 -2.98 8.68 -11.95
N ALA A 146 -3.62 8.64 -10.78
CA ALA A 146 -4.23 9.82 -10.17
C ALA A 146 -3.17 10.93 -9.90
N LEU A 147 -2.03 10.57 -9.32
CA LEU A 147 -0.90 11.49 -9.08
C LEU A 147 -0.27 12.04 -10.38
N ARG A 148 -0.47 11.34 -11.49
CA ARG A 148 -0.02 11.74 -12.84
C ARG A 148 -1.09 12.52 -13.60
N GLY A 149 -2.20 12.90 -12.96
CA GLY A 149 -3.21 13.80 -13.51
C GLY A 149 -4.26 13.13 -14.41
N TYR A 150 -4.41 11.81 -14.33
CA TYR A 150 -5.43 11.09 -15.10
C TYR A 150 -6.84 11.49 -14.64
N THR A 151 -7.78 11.59 -15.57
CA THR A 151 -9.18 11.88 -15.25
C THR A 151 -9.84 10.67 -14.59
N LYS A 152 -10.96 10.89 -13.89
CA LYS A 152 -11.70 9.81 -13.25
C LYS A 152 -12.22 8.78 -14.26
N GLU A 153 -12.60 9.23 -15.46
CA GLU A 153 -13.01 8.36 -16.56
C GLU A 153 -11.86 7.45 -17.00
N GLN A 154 -10.63 8.00 -17.10
CA GLN A 154 -9.45 7.22 -17.47
C GLN A 154 -9.06 6.22 -16.36
N LEU A 155 -9.20 6.58 -15.09
CA LEU A 155 -8.91 5.70 -13.95
C LEU A 155 -9.90 4.52 -13.88
N LEU A 156 -11.16 4.74 -14.27
CA LEU A 156 -12.25 3.76 -14.18
C LEU A 156 -12.60 3.14 -15.55
N ASP A 157 -11.73 3.31 -16.53
CA ASP A 157 -11.81 2.68 -17.85
C ASP A 157 -11.58 1.17 -17.72
N ASP A 158 -12.43 0.36 -18.36
CA ASP A 158 -12.38 -1.10 -18.24
C ASP A 158 -11.09 -1.69 -18.86
N ASP A 159 -10.42 -0.93 -19.73
CA ASP A 159 -9.13 -1.27 -20.33
C ASP A 159 -7.95 -0.60 -19.60
N PHE A 160 -8.14 0.06 -18.45
CA PHE A 160 -7.05 0.74 -17.72
C PHE A 160 -5.85 -0.19 -17.52
N TYR A 161 -6.10 -1.42 -17.06
CA TYR A 161 -5.05 -2.42 -16.85
C TYR A 161 -4.34 -2.78 -18.17
N VAL A 162 -5.10 -3.02 -19.24
CA VAL A 162 -4.56 -3.41 -20.57
C VAL A 162 -3.71 -2.29 -21.16
N LYS A 163 -4.19 -1.05 -21.09
CA LYS A 163 -3.48 0.17 -21.56
C LYS A 163 -2.17 0.41 -20.80
N HIS A 164 -2.07 -0.06 -19.56
CA HIS A 164 -0.90 0.14 -18.69
C HIS A 164 -0.15 -1.16 -18.37
N LYS A 165 -0.29 -2.21 -19.19
CA LYS A 165 0.30 -3.54 -18.95
C LYS A 165 1.82 -3.52 -18.66
N LYS A 166 2.54 -2.54 -19.22
CA LYS A 166 3.98 -2.32 -18.92
C LYS A 166 4.26 -1.93 -17.46
N TRP A 167 3.37 -1.18 -16.80
CA TRP A 167 3.50 -0.89 -15.36
C TRP A 167 3.36 -2.16 -14.51
N PHE A 168 2.73 -3.20 -15.06
CA PHE A 168 2.57 -4.49 -14.42
C PHE A 168 3.68 -5.49 -14.82
N ASN A 169 4.78 -5.03 -15.44
CA ASN A 169 5.85 -5.89 -15.96
C ASN A 169 5.31 -7.01 -16.87
N ASP A 170 4.23 -6.71 -17.61
CA ASP A 170 3.49 -7.66 -18.46
C ASP A 170 2.89 -8.88 -17.73
N LYS A 171 2.94 -8.93 -16.38
CA LYS A 171 2.37 -10.02 -15.57
C LYS A 171 0.86 -9.87 -15.42
N GLU A 172 0.15 -10.99 -15.56
CA GLU A 172 -1.30 -11.06 -15.40
C GLU A 172 -1.77 -10.81 -13.95
N LEU A 173 -2.96 -10.20 -13.84
CA LEU A 173 -3.69 -10.08 -12.59
C LEU A 173 -4.44 -11.38 -12.32
N HIS A 174 -4.62 -11.72 -11.04
CA HIS A 174 -5.56 -12.75 -10.64
C HIS A 174 -6.97 -12.47 -11.20
N PRO A 175 -7.73 -13.48 -11.69
CA PRO A 175 -9.04 -13.29 -12.32
C PRO A 175 -10.04 -12.45 -11.52
N ASP A 176 -10.11 -12.64 -10.20
CA ASP A 176 -10.95 -11.82 -9.31
C ASP A 176 -10.62 -10.32 -9.35
N ILE A 177 -9.33 -9.97 -9.47
CA ILE A 177 -8.86 -8.58 -9.55
C ILE A 177 -9.06 -8.05 -10.97
N GLU A 178 -8.88 -8.89 -11.99
CA GLU A 178 -9.20 -8.51 -13.37
C GLU A 178 -10.70 -8.23 -13.56
N SER A 179 -11.57 -8.99 -12.89
CA SER A 179 -13.01 -8.71 -12.86
C SER A 179 -13.31 -7.33 -12.27
N ILE A 180 -12.61 -6.94 -11.20
CA ILE A 180 -12.67 -5.59 -10.64
C ILE A 180 -12.15 -4.56 -11.64
N SER A 181 -11.01 -4.81 -12.31
CA SER A 181 -10.48 -3.86 -13.28
C SER A 181 -11.40 -3.61 -14.47
N LYS A 182 -12.28 -4.58 -14.80
CA LYS A 182 -13.33 -4.49 -15.82
C LYS A 182 -14.65 -3.89 -15.28
N GLY A 183 -14.62 -3.24 -14.12
CA GLY A 183 -15.75 -2.48 -13.61
C GLY A 183 -16.80 -3.28 -12.84
N SER A 184 -16.47 -4.45 -12.25
CA SER A 184 -17.44 -5.22 -11.44
C SER A 184 -18.03 -4.42 -10.26
N TYR A 185 -17.39 -3.33 -9.84
CA TYR A 185 -17.87 -2.41 -8.81
C TYR A 185 -18.94 -1.41 -9.28
N LYS A 186 -19.18 -1.26 -10.60
CA LYS A 186 -20.14 -0.30 -11.20
C LYS A 186 -21.58 -0.79 -11.06
N LYS A 187 -22.04 -0.93 -9.81
CA LYS A 187 -23.34 -1.51 -9.41
C LYS A 187 -24.09 -0.58 -8.47
N ASN A 188 -25.38 -0.85 -8.27
CA ASN A 188 -26.25 -0.07 -7.38
C ASN A 188 -26.03 -0.40 -5.88
N GLY A 189 -24.78 -0.28 -5.42
CA GLY A 189 -24.39 -0.38 -4.01
C GLY A 189 -24.74 -1.71 -3.34
N TYR A 190 -25.12 -1.63 -2.06
CA TYR A 190 -25.31 -2.80 -1.20
C TYR A 190 -26.37 -3.77 -1.74
N GLN A 191 -27.48 -3.27 -2.29
CA GLN A 191 -28.53 -4.14 -2.83
C GLN A 191 -28.08 -4.95 -4.05
N ALA A 192 -27.10 -4.43 -4.80
CA ALA A 192 -26.52 -5.10 -5.95
C ALA A 192 -25.31 -6.00 -5.61
N GLY A 193 -25.07 -6.26 -4.31
CA GLY A 193 -24.04 -7.21 -3.85
C GLY A 193 -22.67 -6.60 -3.53
N ILE A 194 -22.53 -5.27 -3.51
CA ILE A 194 -21.31 -4.62 -3.01
C ILE A 194 -21.22 -4.84 -1.50
N ARG A 195 -20.08 -5.35 -1.03
CA ARG A 195 -19.82 -5.68 0.38
C ARG A 195 -18.40 -5.28 0.74
N GLY A 196 -18.23 -4.46 1.77
CA GLY A 196 -16.92 -4.06 2.26
C GLY A 196 -16.47 -4.99 3.39
N LYS A 197 -16.10 -6.24 3.09
CA LYS A 197 -15.72 -7.23 4.12
C LYS A 197 -14.20 -7.35 4.29
N GLY A 198 -13.78 -8.11 5.30
CA GLY A 198 -12.38 -8.47 5.58
C GLY A 198 -11.61 -9.13 4.41
N TYR A 199 -12.31 -9.61 3.38
CA TYR A 199 -11.72 -10.20 2.18
C TYR A 199 -11.28 -9.14 1.16
N ILE A 200 -10.03 -9.22 0.72
CA ILE A 200 -9.37 -8.15 -0.06
C ILE A 200 -10.08 -7.78 -1.37
N VAL A 201 -10.61 -8.78 -2.09
CA VAL A 201 -11.35 -8.55 -3.35
C VAL A 201 -12.61 -7.71 -3.07
N LYS A 202 -13.31 -8.02 -1.98
CA LYS A 202 -14.55 -7.34 -1.60
C LYS A 202 -14.29 -5.93 -1.07
N ALA A 203 -13.25 -5.75 -0.27
CA ALA A 203 -12.81 -4.43 0.18
C ALA A 203 -12.41 -3.51 -1.00
N LEU A 204 -11.67 -4.05 -1.98
CA LEU A 204 -11.29 -3.30 -3.18
C LEU A 204 -12.51 -2.94 -4.04
N GLU A 205 -13.41 -3.90 -4.32
CA GLU A 205 -14.65 -3.68 -5.07
C GLU A 205 -15.50 -2.60 -4.41
N ALA A 206 -15.64 -2.63 -3.07
CA ALA A 206 -16.39 -1.64 -2.31
C ALA A 206 -15.76 -0.24 -2.34
N ALA A 207 -14.44 -0.13 -2.19
CA ALA A 207 -13.75 1.16 -2.23
C ALA A 207 -13.82 1.82 -3.62
N LEU A 208 -13.69 1.03 -4.69
CA LEU A 208 -13.84 1.52 -6.06
C LEU A 208 -15.29 1.85 -6.41
N TRP A 209 -16.27 1.12 -5.86
CA TRP A 209 -17.67 1.52 -5.95
C TRP A 209 -17.92 2.89 -5.32
N ALA A 210 -17.38 3.12 -4.11
CA ALA A 210 -17.48 4.41 -3.44
C ALA A 210 -16.82 5.52 -4.26
N PHE A 211 -15.64 5.27 -4.82
CA PHE A 211 -14.95 6.22 -5.72
C PHE A 211 -15.73 6.49 -6.99
N TRP A 212 -16.26 5.47 -7.66
CA TRP A 212 -17.09 5.63 -8.85
C TRP A 212 -18.35 6.47 -8.58
N SER A 213 -19.04 6.22 -7.47
CA SER A 213 -20.34 6.81 -7.13
C SER A 213 -20.29 8.11 -6.31
N ASP A 214 -19.11 8.63 -5.97
CA ASP A 214 -18.94 9.77 -5.06
C ASP A 214 -19.43 11.13 -5.59
N ASN A 215 -19.92 11.21 -6.83
CA ASN A 215 -20.38 12.44 -7.48
C ASN A 215 -19.32 13.56 -7.44
N ASN A 216 -18.06 13.21 -7.71
CA ASN A 216 -16.92 14.13 -7.79
C ASN A 216 -16.67 14.88 -6.47
N SER A 217 -16.88 14.20 -5.35
CA SER A 217 -16.71 14.77 -4.01
C SER A 217 -16.10 13.77 -3.06
N PHE A 218 -14.90 14.10 -2.56
CA PHE A 218 -14.22 13.31 -1.53
C PHE A 218 -15.16 13.00 -0.35
N ALA A 219 -15.87 14.02 0.14
CA ALA A 219 -16.74 13.88 1.30
C ALA A 219 -17.90 12.91 1.06
N LYS A 220 -18.55 12.98 -0.10
CA LYS A 220 -19.66 12.08 -0.44
C LYS A 220 -19.17 10.64 -0.57
N GLY A 221 -18.01 10.41 -1.17
CA GLY A 221 -17.47 9.07 -1.33
C GLY A 221 -16.99 8.44 -0.03
N VAL A 222 -16.33 9.20 0.87
CA VAL A 222 -16.02 8.69 2.22
C VAL A 222 -17.31 8.31 2.95
N LEU A 223 -18.34 9.15 2.91
CA LEU A 223 -19.62 8.85 3.56
C LEU A 223 -20.31 7.64 2.92
N ALA A 224 -20.20 7.45 1.60
CA ALA A 224 -20.72 6.26 0.93
C ALA A 224 -19.96 4.99 1.38
N ALA A 225 -18.63 5.05 1.47
CA ALA A 225 -17.81 3.94 1.96
C ALA A 225 -18.15 3.55 3.40
N VAL A 226 -18.35 4.54 4.29
CA VAL A 226 -18.74 4.28 5.70
C VAL A 226 -20.18 3.76 5.79
N ASN A 227 -21.13 4.38 5.08
CA ASN A 227 -22.54 4.00 5.15
C ASN A 227 -22.86 2.69 4.42
N LEU A 228 -21.90 2.13 3.65
CA LEU A 228 -22.02 0.78 3.09
C LEU A 228 -22.13 -0.28 4.20
N GLY A 229 -21.59 -0.01 5.39
CA GLY A 229 -21.55 -0.96 6.50
C GLY A 229 -20.40 -1.97 6.36
N ASP A 230 -20.54 -3.12 7.01
CA ASP A 230 -19.50 -4.16 7.13
C ASP A 230 -18.20 -3.61 7.78
N ASP A 231 -17.05 -3.78 7.14
CA ASP A 231 -15.71 -3.30 7.53
C ASP A 231 -15.54 -1.85 7.05
N THR A 232 -16.21 -0.94 7.76
CA THR A 232 -16.37 0.46 7.36
C THR A 232 -15.07 1.26 7.40
N ASP A 233 -14.24 1.02 8.40
CA ASP A 233 -12.96 1.70 8.59
C ASP A 233 -11.97 1.32 7.49
N THR A 234 -11.86 0.02 7.16
CA THR A 234 -11.00 -0.42 6.07
C THR A 234 -11.50 0.11 4.73
N THR A 235 -12.80 0.00 4.44
CA THR A 235 -13.36 0.47 3.15
C THR A 235 -13.13 1.98 2.96
N ALA A 236 -13.37 2.78 4.00
CA ALA A 236 -13.14 4.22 3.97
C ALA A 236 -11.64 4.57 3.88
N ALA A 237 -10.77 3.82 4.57
CA ALA A 237 -9.32 4.00 4.50
C ALA A 237 -8.76 3.65 3.11
N ILE A 238 -9.29 2.62 2.44
CA ILE A 238 -8.96 2.33 1.05
C ILE A 238 -9.45 3.47 0.18
N TYR A 239 -10.76 3.76 0.13
CA TYR A 239 -11.31 4.89 -0.65
C TYR A 239 -10.49 6.18 -0.51
N GLY A 240 -10.17 6.58 0.74
CA GLY A 240 -9.48 7.82 1.05
C GLY A 240 -8.08 7.95 0.43
N GLN A 241 -7.40 6.83 0.16
CA GLN A 241 -6.08 6.83 -0.48
C GLN A 241 -6.17 7.27 -1.95
N LEU A 242 -7.00 6.62 -2.75
CA LEU A 242 -7.20 6.97 -4.16
C LEU A 242 -7.89 8.32 -4.31
N ALA A 243 -8.96 8.55 -3.56
CA ALA A 243 -9.69 9.82 -3.61
C ALA A 243 -8.81 11.00 -3.17
N GLY A 244 -7.99 10.82 -2.13
CA GLY A 244 -7.04 11.84 -1.69
C GLY A 244 -5.94 12.13 -2.71
N ALA A 245 -5.46 11.12 -3.43
CA ALA A 245 -4.52 11.29 -4.54
C ALA A 245 -5.16 11.99 -5.76
N TYR A 246 -6.44 11.74 -6.02
CA TYR A 246 -7.17 12.31 -7.15
C TYR A 246 -7.66 13.75 -6.90
N TYR A 247 -8.40 13.99 -5.81
CA TYR A 247 -8.94 15.32 -5.49
C TYR A 247 -7.89 16.26 -4.90
N GLY A 248 -6.88 15.71 -4.23
CA GLY A 248 -5.86 16.48 -3.54
C GLY A 248 -6.28 16.94 -2.14
N TYR A 249 -5.29 17.38 -1.37
CA TYR A 249 -5.45 17.70 0.06
C TYR A 249 -6.39 18.88 0.33
N GLN A 250 -6.48 19.85 -0.59
CA GLN A 250 -7.28 21.06 -0.45
C GLN A 250 -8.80 20.77 -0.52
N GLU A 251 -9.20 19.68 -1.15
CA GLU A 251 -10.60 19.25 -1.28
C GLU A 251 -11.10 18.48 -0.05
N LEU A 252 -10.23 18.21 0.93
CA LEU A 252 -10.62 17.52 2.15
C LEU A 252 -11.42 18.46 3.07
N PRO A 253 -12.56 18.01 3.63
CA PRO A 253 -13.38 18.87 4.49
C PRO A 253 -12.61 19.37 5.73
N GLU A 254 -12.45 20.70 5.83
CA GLU A 254 -11.66 21.32 6.91
C GLU A 254 -12.18 20.93 8.30
N ARG A 255 -13.51 20.82 8.45
CA ARG A 255 -14.15 20.36 9.69
C ARG A 255 -13.68 18.97 10.13
N TRP A 256 -13.41 18.06 9.20
CA TRP A 256 -12.91 16.72 9.52
C TRP A 256 -11.43 16.74 9.84
N LEU A 257 -10.64 17.50 9.09
CA LEU A 257 -9.21 17.65 9.33
C LEU A 257 -8.89 18.15 10.74
N LYS A 258 -9.76 18.98 11.35
CA LYS A 258 -9.59 19.46 12.74
C LYS A 258 -9.60 18.34 13.79
N HIS A 259 -10.20 17.20 13.49
CA HIS A 259 -10.31 16.06 14.41
C HIS A 259 -9.32 14.93 14.12
N VAL A 260 -8.54 15.03 13.03
CA VAL A 260 -7.57 14.00 12.68
C VAL A 260 -6.38 14.04 13.64
N TYR A 261 -6.21 12.97 14.40
CA TYR A 261 -5.07 12.79 15.31
C TYR A 261 -3.75 12.88 14.54
N ALA A 262 -2.73 13.54 15.14
CA ALA A 262 -1.39 13.70 14.56
C ALA A 262 -1.36 14.29 13.13
N LYS A 263 -2.36 15.09 12.74
CA LYS A 263 -2.44 15.76 11.41
C LYS A 263 -1.12 16.37 10.96
N LYS A 264 -0.51 17.23 11.78
CA LYS A 264 0.75 17.94 11.44
C LYS A 264 1.91 16.96 11.20
N PHE A 265 1.95 15.85 11.93
CA PHE A 265 2.95 14.80 11.72
C PHE A 265 2.74 14.10 10.38
N MET A 266 1.49 13.76 10.02
CA MET A 266 1.16 13.17 8.73
C MET A 266 1.45 14.11 7.55
N GLU A 267 1.13 15.40 7.68
CA GLU A 267 1.50 16.42 6.69
C GLU A 267 3.02 16.56 6.51
N THR A 268 3.79 16.36 7.59
CA THR A 268 5.25 16.43 7.53
C THR A 268 5.80 15.17 6.86
N LEU A 269 5.30 14.00 7.23
CA LEU A 269 5.67 12.72 6.61
C LEU A 269 5.35 12.69 5.11
N SER A 270 4.20 13.22 4.68
CA SER A 270 3.84 13.24 3.26
C SER A 270 4.79 14.10 2.42
N LYS A 271 5.25 15.23 2.96
CA LYS A 271 6.29 16.06 2.32
C LYS A 271 7.62 15.31 2.20
N TRP A 272 8.02 14.59 3.25
CA TRP A 272 9.23 13.76 3.21
C TRP A 272 9.13 12.59 2.24
N ILE A 273 7.96 11.93 2.13
CA ILE A 273 7.72 10.90 1.10
C ILE A 273 7.95 11.49 -0.29
N ALA A 274 7.36 12.65 -0.59
CA ALA A 274 7.49 13.28 -1.90
C ALA A 274 8.94 13.66 -2.22
N TYR A 275 9.66 14.23 -1.24
CA TYR A 275 11.05 14.63 -1.37
C TYR A 275 11.98 13.43 -1.57
N GLU A 276 11.93 12.43 -0.69
CA GLU A 276 12.81 11.26 -0.79
C GLU A 276 12.49 10.40 -2.02
N GLY A 277 11.23 10.35 -2.44
CA GLY A 277 10.82 9.71 -3.70
C GLY A 277 11.42 10.39 -4.93
N GLU A 278 11.47 11.73 -4.96
CA GLU A 278 12.16 12.47 -6.02
C GLU A 278 13.67 12.22 -5.99
N CYS A 279 14.28 12.23 -4.81
CA CYS A 279 15.71 11.90 -4.66
C CYS A 279 16.01 10.46 -5.11
N TRP A 280 15.14 9.50 -4.80
CA TRP A 280 15.27 8.13 -5.25
C TRP A 280 15.24 8.03 -6.78
N GLN A 281 14.28 8.69 -7.44
CA GLN A 281 14.19 8.66 -8.89
C GLN A 281 15.48 9.19 -9.56
N LYS A 282 16.01 10.33 -9.09
CA LYS A 282 17.25 10.92 -9.63
C LYS A 282 18.44 9.95 -9.53
N ARG A 283 18.56 9.23 -8.41
CA ARG A 283 19.58 8.17 -8.24
C ARG A 283 19.35 7.00 -9.19
N TYR A 284 18.10 6.58 -9.33
CA TYR A 284 17.72 5.47 -10.21
C TYR A 284 18.07 5.75 -11.67
N GLU A 285 17.69 6.92 -12.20
CA GLU A 285 18.01 7.33 -13.57
C GLU A 285 19.53 7.44 -13.81
N SER A 286 20.26 7.98 -12.82
CA SER A 286 21.73 8.07 -12.87
C SER A 286 22.42 6.70 -12.88
N SER A 287 21.79 5.67 -12.28
CA SER A 287 22.33 4.31 -12.26
C SER A 287 22.12 3.54 -13.57
N ILE A 288 21.14 3.94 -14.39
CA ILE A 288 20.84 3.33 -15.68
C ILE A 288 21.61 4.00 -16.82
N SER A 289 21.92 5.30 -16.70
CA SER A 289 22.63 6.07 -17.73
C SER A 289 23.98 5.49 -18.20
N PRO A 290 24.83 4.86 -17.35
CA PRO A 290 26.10 4.26 -17.80
C PRO A 290 25.93 2.99 -18.66
N LEU A 291 24.76 2.35 -18.64
CA LEU A 291 24.51 1.08 -19.36
C LEU A 291 23.99 1.29 -20.79
N LEU A 292 23.62 2.51 -21.17
CA LEU A 292 23.14 2.85 -22.51
C LEU A 292 24.21 3.48 -23.40
N THR A 293 25.31 3.97 -22.83
CA THR A 293 26.41 4.62 -23.58
C THR A 293 27.52 3.65 -24.00
N SER A 294 27.41 2.35 -23.70
CA SER A 294 28.39 1.33 -24.09
C SER A 294 27.99 0.50 -25.32
N ASN A 295 26.90 0.87 -26.02
CA ASN A 295 26.43 0.21 -27.25
C ASN A 295 26.20 1.22 -28.39
N ILE A 296 27.16 2.12 -28.64
CA ILE A 296 27.27 2.88 -29.88
C ILE A 296 28.71 2.74 -30.39
#